data_AF-A0A919VNL0-F1
#
_entry.id   AF-A0A919VNL0-F1
#
_cell.length_a   1.000
_cell.length_b   1.000
_cell.length_c   1.000
_cell.angle_alpha   90.00
_cell.angle_beta   90.00
_cell.angle_gamma   90.00
#
_symmetry.space_group_name_H-M   'P 1'
#
loop_
_entity.id
_entity.type
_entity.pdbx_description
1 polymer ?
#
loop_
_entity_poly.entity_id
_entity_poly.type
_entity_poly.pdbx_seq_one_letter_code
_entity_poly.pdbx_strand_id
1 'polypeptide(L)'
;MGAKTALLAFTKGDLRPALLGAGAGDRVRAEELVRQIHPGYAVTPIEDGLLWDWCYPPDDVTYVAMLPGAELLCDRRLILDRPSELPEDLLRAGAGRRIVMHGMHSVSDWLGFAVWDDGVLVRSLSLSPDSGIVETSANRTTSSGRTGRVSTRSA
;
A
#
# COMPACT_ATOMS: atom_id res chain seq x y z
N MET A 1 -5.70 6.42 -23.16
CA MET A 1 -5.17 6.64 -21.80
C MET A 1 -6.10 5.96 -20.83
N GLY A 2 -5.62 5.02 -20.03
CA GLY A 2 -6.40 4.42 -18.94
C GLY A 2 -5.78 4.78 -17.59
N ALA A 3 -6.49 4.52 -16.50
CA ALA A 3 -5.99 4.80 -15.17
C ALA A 3 -4.73 3.94 -14.87
N LYS A 4 -3.85 4.45 -14.03
CA LYS A 4 -2.71 3.70 -13.50
C LYS A 4 -2.46 4.16 -12.07
N THR A 5 -2.00 3.26 -11.22
CA THR A 5 -1.64 3.61 -9.84
C THR A 5 -0.42 2.83 -9.40
N ALA A 6 0.40 3.45 -8.58
CA ALA A 6 1.57 2.86 -7.97
C ALA A 6 1.76 3.41 -6.55
N LEU A 7 0.97 2.91 -5.61
CA LEU A 7 0.82 3.45 -4.27
C LEU A 7 1.40 2.50 -3.20
N LEU A 8 2.18 3.03 -2.26
CA LEU A 8 2.57 2.36 -1.03
C LEU A 8 2.27 3.27 0.16
N ALA A 9 1.49 2.80 1.12
CA ALA A 9 1.12 3.58 2.30
C ALA A 9 1.60 2.92 3.59
N PHE A 10 2.17 3.71 4.50
CA PHE A 10 2.35 3.36 5.90
C PHE A 10 1.31 4.09 6.73
N THR A 11 0.46 3.39 7.47
CA THR A 11 -0.67 4.02 8.18
C THR A 11 -0.86 3.47 9.59
N LYS A 12 -1.19 4.38 10.52
CA LYS A 12 -1.71 4.04 11.85
C LYS A 12 -3.24 3.97 11.76
N GLY A 13 -3.77 2.77 11.53
CA GLY A 13 -5.21 2.54 11.45
C GLY A 13 -5.76 2.55 10.03
N ASP A 14 -6.87 3.25 9.82
CA ASP A 14 -7.52 3.39 8.50
C ASP A 14 -6.90 4.56 7.72
N LEU A 15 -6.54 4.31 6.46
CA LEU A 15 -5.99 5.31 5.56
C LEU A 15 -7.03 6.33 5.10
N ARG A 16 -8.31 5.95 5.02
CA ARG A 16 -9.37 6.78 4.45
C ARG A 16 -9.55 8.14 5.18
N PRO A 17 -9.64 8.20 6.53
CA PRO A 17 -9.70 9.48 7.22
C PRO A 17 -8.48 10.37 6.99
N ALA A 18 -7.28 9.78 6.89
CA ALA A 18 -6.05 10.53 6.64
C ALA A 18 -6.05 11.18 5.25
N LEU A 19 -6.57 10.48 4.23
CA LEU A 19 -6.74 11.01 2.88
C LEU A 19 -7.77 12.15 2.82
N LEU A 20 -8.89 12.03 3.55
CA LEU A 20 -9.92 13.06 3.60
C LEU A 20 -9.46 14.33 4.33
N GLY A 21 -8.50 14.20 5.25
CA GLY A 21 -7.88 15.31 5.98
C GLY A 21 -6.59 15.84 5.36
N ALA A 22 -6.30 15.50 4.10
CA ALA A 22 -5.06 15.93 3.44
C ALA A 22 -4.94 17.46 3.40
N GLY A 23 -3.77 17.96 3.78
CA GLY A 23 -3.42 19.37 3.78
C GLY A 23 -2.17 19.65 2.94
N ALA A 24 -1.54 20.81 3.17
CA ALA A 24 -0.25 21.11 2.56
C ALA A 24 0.82 20.08 2.95
N GLY A 25 1.70 19.74 2.00
CA GLY A 25 2.76 18.77 2.22
C GLY A 25 3.84 19.27 3.20
N ASP A 26 4.58 18.32 3.78
CA ASP A 26 5.79 18.59 4.57
C ASP A 26 7.01 18.12 3.77
N ARG A 27 7.66 19.06 3.08
CA ARG A 27 8.73 18.78 2.12
C ARG A 27 9.97 18.17 2.78
N VAL A 28 10.31 18.62 3.99
CA VAL A 28 11.49 18.12 4.71
C VAL A 28 11.27 16.67 5.10
N ARG A 29 10.12 16.35 5.72
CA ARG A 29 9.80 14.98 6.12
C ARG A 29 9.58 14.06 4.93
N ALA A 30 9.01 14.58 3.84
CA ALA A 30 8.89 13.84 2.59
C ALA A 30 10.26 13.45 2.04
N GLU A 31 11.22 14.39 1.97
CA GLU A 31 12.57 14.11 1.49
C GLU A 31 13.30 13.08 2.37
N GLU A 32 13.21 13.22 3.69
CA GLU A 32 13.76 12.24 4.65
C GLU A 32 13.20 10.84 4.41
N LEU A 33 11.88 10.73 4.21
CA LEU A 33 11.24 9.45 3.92
C LEU A 33 11.73 8.86 2.60
N VAL A 34 11.85 9.65 1.53
CA VAL A 34 12.36 9.17 0.24
C VAL A 34 13.79 8.63 0.39
N ARG A 35 14.65 9.33 1.13
CA ARG A 35 16.03 8.88 1.41
C ARG A 35 16.07 7.56 2.19
N GLN A 36 15.14 7.37 3.12
CA GLN A 36 15.00 6.12 3.86
C GLN A 36 14.53 4.96 2.97
N ILE A 37 13.57 5.21 2.07
CA ILE A 37 12.93 4.19 1.23
C ILE A 37 13.81 3.79 0.04
N HIS A 38 14.62 4.71 -0.47
CA HIS A 38 15.55 4.48 -1.58
C HIS A 38 17.01 4.67 -1.14
N PRO A 39 17.54 3.80 -0.27
CA PRO A 39 18.94 3.91 0.13
C PRO A 39 19.86 3.77 -1.09
N GLY A 40 20.85 4.66 -1.18
CA GLY A 40 21.80 4.71 -2.30
C GLY A 40 21.37 5.56 -3.50
N TYR A 41 20.14 6.10 -3.51
CA TYR A 41 19.71 7.06 -4.52
C TYR A 41 20.04 8.50 -4.09
N ALA A 42 20.44 9.32 -5.05
CA ALA A 42 20.47 10.77 -4.87
C ALA A 42 19.04 11.31 -4.93
N VAL A 43 18.62 12.01 -3.88
CA VAL A 43 17.29 12.64 -3.83
C VAL A 43 17.43 14.12 -4.17
N THR A 44 16.76 14.52 -5.25
CA THR A 44 16.67 15.90 -5.74
C THR A 44 15.21 16.35 -5.64
N PRO A 45 14.88 17.39 -4.87
CA PRO A 45 13.50 17.87 -4.76
C PRO A 45 12.96 18.39 -6.09
N ILE A 46 11.71 18.06 -6.40
CA ILE A 46 10.97 18.54 -7.59
C ILE A 46 9.78 19.41 -7.19
N GLU A 47 8.98 19.83 -8.17
CA GLU A 47 7.74 20.58 -7.90
C GLU A 47 6.69 19.71 -7.20
N ASP A 48 5.86 20.36 -6.38
CA ASP A 48 4.75 19.69 -5.71
C ASP A 48 3.63 19.38 -6.72
N GLY A 49 2.78 18.42 -6.39
CA GLY A 49 1.65 18.06 -7.24
C GLY A 49 0.51 17.40 -6.47
N LEU A 50 -0.62 17.21 -7.14
CA LEU A 50 -1.78 16.55 -6.54
C LEU A 50 -1.64 15.03 -6.65
N LEU A 51 -2.11 14.33 -5.63
CA LEU A 51 -2.15 12.86 -5.62
C LEU A 51 -2.92 12.29 -6.84
N TRP A 52 -3.97 12.99 -7.27
CA TRP A 52 -4.76 12.60 -8.44
C TRP A 52 -3.92 12.57 -9.73
N ASP A 53 -3.03 13.54 -9.90
CA ASP A 53 -2.21 13.68 -11.10
C ASP A 53 -0.99 12.74 -11.07
N TRP A 54 -0.47 12.44 -9.87
CA TRP A 54 0.80 11.75 -9.67
C TRP A 54 0.70 10.39 -8.98
N CYS A 55 -0.48 9.76 -9.00
CA CYS A 55 -0.66 8.41 -8.49
C CYS A 55 0.09 7.32 -9.29
N TYR A 56 0.63 7.65 -10.47
CA TYR A 56 1.52 6.81 -11.28
C TYR A 56 2.58 7.69 -11.96
N PRO A 57 3.65 8.09 -11.26
CA PRO A 57 4.63 9.02 -11.79
C PRO A 57 5.57 8.36 -12.81
N PRO A 58 6.41 9.14 -13.52
CA PRO A 58 7.50 8.60 -14.32
C PRO A 58 8.44 7.70 -13.53
N ASP A 59 9.26 6.94 -14.24
CA ASP A 59 10.33 6.17 -13.58
C ASP A 59 11.30 7.12 -12.85
N ASP A 60 11.85 6.64 -11.73
CA ASP A 60 12.74 7.37 -10.84
C ASP A 60 12.17 8.63 -10.16
N VAL A 61 10.85 8.80 -10.18
CA VAL A 61 10.15 9.84 -9.44
C VAL A 61 9.34 9.22 -8.31
N THR A 62 9.56 9.73 -7.09
CA THR A 62 8.78 9.40 -5.89
C THR A 62 8.02 10.64 -5.45
N TYR A 63 6.69 10.61 -5.50
CA TYR A 63 5.86 11.61 -4.81
C TYR A 63 5.48 11.09 -3.43
N VAL A 64 5.46 11.98 -2.45
CA VAL A 64 5.10 11.64 -1.07
C VAL A 64 4.03 12.60 -0.56
N ALA A 65 2.96 12.04 -0.01
CA ALA A 65 2.00 12.76 0.80
C ALA A 65 2.21 12.43 2.28
N MET A 66 2.57 13.45 3.05
CA MET A 66 2.63 13.39 4.51
C MET A 66 1.26 13.71 5.07
N LEU A 67 0.55 12.71 5.59
CA LEU A 67 -0.82 12.82 6.08
C LEU A 67 -0.87 12.66 7.60
N PRO A 68 -1.89 13.21 8.29
CA PRO A 68 -2.12 12.91 9.70
C PRO A 68 -2.32 11.39 9.91
N GLY A 69 -1.33 10.73 10.50
CA GLY A 69 -1.37 9.29 10.79
C GLY A 69 -1.05 8.37 9.60
N ALA A 70 -0.66 8.92 8.45
CA ALA A 70 -0.24 8.12 7.29
C ALA A 70 0.85 8.79 6.45
N GLU A 71 1.67 7.99 5.81
CA GLU A 71 2.61 8.38 4.78
C GLU A 71 2.20 7.62 3.52
N LEU A 72 2.04 8.31 2.39
CA LEU A 72 1.68 7.70 1.12
C LEU A 72 2.74 8.04 0.08
N LEU A 73 3.33 7.02 -0.53
CA LEU A 73 4.30 7.14 -1.61
C LEU A 73 3.65 6.75 -2.93
N CYS A 74 3.91 7.52 -3.97
CA CYS A 74 3.62 7.17 -5.35
C CYS A 74 4.93 6.93 -6.07
N ASP A 75 5.21 5.67 -6.43
CA ASP A 75 6.45 5.26 -7.09
C ASP A 75 6.28 3.86 -7.71
N ARG A 76 6.59 3.75 -9.01
CA ARG A 76 6.46 2.50 -9.77
C ARG A 76 7.37 1.38 -9.27
N ARG A 77 8.52 1.72 -8.66
CA ARG A 77 9.52 0.79 -8.13
C ARG A 77 9.06 0.10 -6.84
N LEU A 78 8.02 0.63 -6.18
CA LEU A 78 7.47 0.08 -4.94
C LEU A 78 6.33 -0.93 -5.18
N ILE A 79 6.04 -1.23 -6.45
CA ILE A 79 4.90 -2.04 -6.86
C ILE A 79 5.40 -3.31 -7.51
N LEU A 80 4.98 -4.45 -6.95
CA LEU A 80 5.49 -5.76 -7.33
C LEU A 80 4.41 -6.59 -8.01
N ASP A 81 4.80 -7.39 -9.00
CA ASP A 81 3.93 -8.41 -9.60
C ASP A 81 3.48 -9.46 -8.59
N ARG A 82 4.31 -9.71 -7.57
CA ARG A 82 4.01 -10.50 -6.37
C ARG A 82 4.00 -9.59 -5.14
N PRO A 83 2.90 -8.88 -4.87
CA PRO A 83 2.78 -7.98 -3.72
C PRO A 83 3.28 -8.56 -2.41
N SER A 84 3.05 -9.85 -2.15
CA SER A 84 3.48 -10.54 -0.93
C SER A 84 5.00 -10.54 -0.68
N GLU A 85 5.82 -10.30 -1.71
CA GLU A 85 7.29 -10.30 -1.66
C GLU A 85 7.88 -8.90 -1.39
N LEU A 86 7.14 -8.04 -0.68
CA LEU A 86 7.62 -6.72 -0.30
C LEU A 86 8.99 -6.80 0.41
N PRO A 87 10.01 -6.07 -0.07
CA PRO A 87 11.36 -6.10 0.52
C PRO A 87 11.35 -5.90 2.04
N GLU A 88 12.20 -6.65 2.74
CA GLU A 88 12.28 -6.60 4.21
C GLU A 88 12.56 -5.18 4.73
N ASP A 89 13.35 -4.40 4.01
CA ASP A 89 13.68 -3.01 4.36
C ASP A 89 12.41 -2.13 4.41
N LEU A 90 11.47 -2.35 3.49
CA LEU A 90 10.18 -1.66 3.47
C LEU A 90 9.24 -2.17 4.56
N LEU A 91 9.25 -3.49 4.83
CA LEU A 91 8.53 -4.06 5.97
C LEU A 91 9.03 -3.46 7.29
N ARG A 92 10.34 -3.31 7.46
CA ARG A 92 10.95 -2.67 8.63
C ARG A 92 10.65 -1.18 8.70
N ALA A 93 10.65 -0.47 7.57
CA ALA A 93 10.22 0.93 7.53
C ALA A 93 8.77 1.09 8.03
N GLY A 94 7.90 0.13 7.71
CA GLY A 94 6.51 0.08 8.16
C GLY A 94 6.27 -0.59 9.52
N ALA A 95 7.29 -0.94 10.30
CA ALA A 95 7.13 -1.67 11.57
C ALA A 95 6.15 -0.98 12.53
N GLY A 96 5.31 -1.77 13.23
CA GLY A 96 4.27 -1.26 14.11
C GLY A 96 3.13 -0.50 13.40
N ARG A 97 3.08 -0.50 12.06
CA ARG A 97 2.06 0.16 11.25
C ARG A 97 1.44 -0.83 10.27
N ARG A 98 0.30 -0.44 9.70
CA ARG A 98 -0.26 -1.10 8.54
C ARG A 98 0.49 -0.63 7.30
N ILE A 99 0.79 -1.56 6.40
CA ILE A 99 1.33 -1.27 5.07
C ILE A 99 0.26 -1.63 4.04
N VAL A 100 0.01 -0.75 3.08
CA VAL A 100 -0.89 -1.02 1.94
C VAL A 100 -0.11 -0.76 0.66
N MET A 101 0.04 -1.78 -0.17
CA MET A 101 0.56 -1.67 -1.53
C MET A 101 -0.61 -1.79 -2.51
N HIS A 102 -0.69 -0.90 -3.49
CA HIS A 102 -1.69 -0.94 -4.55
C HIS A 102 -1.08 -0.54 -5.89
N GLY A 103 -1.12 -1.46 -6.84
CA GLY A 103 -0.69 -1.29 -8.21
C GLY A 103 -1.83 -1.56 -9.17
N MET A 104 -1.94 -0.73 -10.20
CA MET A 104 -2.87 -0.97 -11.30
C MET A 104 -2.27 -0.45 -12.60
N HIS A 105 -2.36 -1.25 -13.68
CA HIS A 105 -1.82 -0.87 -14.97
C HIS A 105 -2.82 -1.21 -16.10
N SER A 106 -3.55 -0.20 -16.59
CA SER A 106 -4.65 -0.41 -17.56
C SER A 106 -4.23 -0.91 -18.94
N VAL A 107 -2.94 -0.90 -19.30
CA VAL A 107 -2.51 -1.43 -20.61
C VAL A 107 -2.51 -2.96 -20.59
N SER A 108 -2.27 -3.56 -19.43
CA SER A 108 -2.22 -5.00 -19.19
C SER A 108 -3.41 -5.50 -18.39
N ASP A 109 -4.38 -4.62 -18.08
CA ASP A 109 -5.48 -4.86 -17.14
C ASP A 109 -5.02 -5.54 -15.83
N TRP A 110 -3.83 -5.16 -15.38
CA TRP A 110 -3.22 -5.72 -14.19
C TRP A 110 -3.66 -4.98 -12.93
N LEU A 111 -3.97 -5.75 -11.88
CA LEU A 111 -4.22 -5.28 -10.53
C LEU A 111 -3.37 -6.09 -9.56
N GLY A 112 -2.64 -5.39 -8.69
CA GLY A 112 -1.93 -5.97 -7.56
C GLY A 112 -2.22 -5.21 -6.27
N PHE A 113 -2.48 -5.91 -5.17
CA PHE A 113 -2.48 -5.27 -3.85
C PHE A 113 -2.00 -6.22 -2.77
N ALA A 114 -1.49 -5.64 -1.69
CA ALA A 114 -1.25 -6.35 -0.46
C ALA A 114 -1.41 -5.44 0.76
N VAL A 115 -1.75 -6.08 1.87
CA VAL A 115 -1.90 -5.44 3.18
C VAL A 115 -1.07 -6.23 4.19
N TRP A 116 -0.27 -5.52 4.97
CA TRP A 116 0.45 -6.05 6.12
C TRP A 116 0.03 -5.30 7.37
N ASP A 117 -0.02 -6.01 8.49
CA ASP A 117 -0.15 -5.42 9.82
C ASP A 117 1.05 -5.85 10.65
N ASP A 118 1.81 -4.88 11.15
CA ASP A 118 3.00 -5.13 11.98
C ASP A 118 3.99 -6.11 11.32
N GLY A 119 4.26 -5.89 10.03
CA GLY A 119 5.15 -6.73 9.22
C GLY A 119 4.57 -8.09 8.79
N VAL A 120 3.39 -8.48 9.29
CA VAL A 120 2.74 -9.75 8.94
C VAL A 120 1.78 -9.55 7.78
N LEU A 121 1.92 -10.35 6.73
CA LEU A 121 1.01 -10.31 5.58
C LEU A 121 -0.41 -10.72 5.99
N VAL A 122 -1.38 -9.84 5.73
CA VAL A 122 -2.81 -10.04 6.01
C VAL A 122 -3.53 -10.55 4.78
N ARG A 123 -3.34 -9.89 3.63
CA ARG A 123 -3.96 -10.24 2.36
C ARG A 123 -3.07 -9.81 1.22
N SER A 124 -3.05 -10.59 0.15
CA SER A 124 -2.53 -10.16 -1.14
C SER A 124 -3.29 -10.77 -2.31
N LEU A 125 -3.23 -10.09 -3.44
CA LEU A 125 -3.80 -10.50 -4.72
C LEU A 125 -3.00 -9.86 -5.86
N SER A 126 -2.71 -10.62 -6.90
CA SER A 126 -2.21 -10.10 -8.17
C SER A 126 -2.83 -10.87 -9.32
N LEU A 127 -3.37 -10.17 -10.30
CA LEU A 127 -4.00 -10.78 -11.46
C LEU A 127 -4.00 -9.88 -12.70
N SER A 128 -4.08 -10.51 -13.86
CA SER A 128 -4.41 -9.85 -15.13
C SER A 128 -5.12 -10.84 -16.08
N PRO A 129 -5.78 -10.38 -17.15
CA PRO A 129 -6.37 -11.27 -18.14
C PRO A 129 -5.34 -12.22 -18.78
N ASP A 130 -4.14 -11.72 -19.06
CA ASP A 130 -3.09 -12.48 -19.76
C ASP A 130 -2.43 -13.53 -18.86
N SER A 131 -2.29 -13.24 -17.57
CA SER A 131 -1.56 -14.11 -16.61
C SER A 131 -2.48 -14.92 -15.68
N GLY A 132 -3.77 -14.60 -15.64
CA GLY A 132 -4.69 -15.14 -14.63
C GLY A 132 -4.35 -14.61 -13.24
N ILE A 133 -4.44 -15.47 -12.22
CA ILE A 133 -4.08 -15.14 -10.83
C ILE A 133 -2.59 -15.47 -10.63
N VAL A 134 -1.76 -14.44 -10.46
CA VAL A 134 -0.33 -14.56 -10.16
C VAL A 134 -0.09 -14.88 -8.68
N GLU A 135 -0.87 -14.25 -7.79
CA GLU A 135 -0.89 -14.60 -6.37
C GLU A 135 -2.26 -14.34 -5.73
N THR A 136 -2.56 -15.11 -4.68
CA THR A 136 -3.67 -14.84 -3.76
C THR A 136 -3.34 -15.43 -2.40
N SER A 137 -3.26 -14.58 -1.38
CA SER A 137 -2.97 -15.01 0.00
C SER A 137 -3.91 -14.30 0.94
N ALA A 138 -4.56 -15.03 1.85
CA ALA A 138 -5.36 -14.44 2.91
C ALA A 138 -4.96 -15.10 4.21
N ASN A 139 -4.49 -14.32 5.18
CA ASN A 139 -4.38 -14.80 6.54
C ASN A 139 -5.81 -14.94 7.06
N ARG A 140 -6.36 -16.15 7.01
CA ARG A 140 -7.61 -16.45 7.71
C ARG A 140 -7.29 -16.46 9.19
N THR A 141 -7.39 -15.30 9.83
CA THR A 141 -7.65 -15.27 11.28
C THR A 141 -9.04 -15.87 11.46
N THR A 142 -9.11 -17.20 11.53
CA THR A 142 -10.28 -17.86 12.09
C THR A 142 -10.33 -17.44 13.54
N SER A 143 -11.09 -16.38 13.84
CA SER A 143 -11.60 -16.24 15.19
C SER A 143 -12.43 -17.50 15.41
N SER A 144 -11.90 -18.44 16.19
CA SER A 144 -12.63 -19.61 16.68
C SER A 144 -13.65 -19.16 17.73
N GLY A 145 -14.55 -18.25 17.33
CA GLY A 145 -15.80 -18.00 18.01
C GLY A 145 -16.70 -19.19 17.79
N ARG A 146 -16.47 -20.25 18.57
CA ARG A 146 -17.32 -21.44 18.64
C ARG A 146 -18.69 -20.98 19.13
N THR A 147 -19.61 -20.68 18.21
CA THR A 147 -21.01 -20.38 18.55
C THR A 147 -21.65 -21.64 19.12
N GLY A 148 -21.91 -21.64 20.43
CA GLY A 148 -22.64 -22.69 21.09
C GLY A 148 -24.08 -22.76 20.53
N ARG A 149 -24.46 -23.90 19.96
CA ARG A 149 -25.87 -24.20 19.70
C ARG A 149 -26.53 -24.57 21.03
N VAL A 150 -27.45 -23.73 21.50
CA VAL A 150 -28.40 -24.11 22.53
C VAL A 150 -29.67 -24.58 21.82
N SER A 151 -30.05 -25.85 22.03
CA SER A 151 -31.35 -26.36 21.61
C SER A 151 -32.33 -26.11 22.74
N THR A 152 -33.36 -25.31 22.48
CA THR A 152 -34.56 -25.26 23.33
C THR A 152 -35.62 -26.17 22.70
N ARG A 153 -36.04 -27.19 23.44
CA ARG A 153 -37.30 -27.90 23.19
C ARG A 153 -38.29 -27.46 24.26
N SER A 154 -39.47 -27.02 23.84
CA SER A 154 -40.61 -26.89 24.74
C SER A 154 -41.17 -28.27 25.04
N ALA A 155 -41.61 -28.47 26.29
CA ALA A 155 -42.38 -29.65 26.72
C ALA A 155 -43.75 -29.70 26.04
#